data_AF-A0A522V8N4-F1
#
_entry.id   AF-A0A522V8N4-F1
#
_cell.length_a   1.000
_cell.length_b   1.000
_cell.length_c   1.000
_cell.angle_alpha   90.00
_cell.angle_beta   90.00
_cell.angle_gamma   90.00
#
_symmetry.space_group_name_H-M   'P 1'
#
loop_
_entity.id
_entity.type
_entity.pdbx_description
1 polymer ?
#
loop_
_entity_poly.entity_id
_entity_poly.type
_entity_poly.pdbx_seq_one_letter_code
_entity_poly.pdbx_strand_id
1 'polypeptide(L)'
;MAKTDIDLVGETHQKMLFTDLRTLAEKLYKRNPKEWKKGNHASLEDALNALFTEPYPEPESKHGTDCIRLAFEESYQGDRVAAFIAGLSTMIMDSYGNKHSYYILDRLDAQTLYNSARNIEVAAWMLRSKLDAKGQPYLQSSTQGSEVNLSFERLFGRLIANQDTIAQVTADRTHRIIKTTLQTVMMAFIPL
;
A
#
# COMPACT_ATOMS: atom_id res chain seq x y z
N MET A 1 12.44 -14.37 26.24
CA MET A 1 12.90 -15.10 25.04
C MET A 1 13.47 -14.08 24.06
N ALA A 2 14.64 -14.34 23.49
CA ALA A 2 15.27 -13.46 22.52
C ALA A 2 14.58 -13.57 21.14
N LYS A 3 14.53 -12.48 20.36
CA LYS A 3 14.04 -12.52 18.96
C LYS A 3 14.94 -13.44 18.14
N THR A 4 14.34 -14.21 17.23
CA THR A 4 15.13 -14.99 16.25
C THR A 4 15.62 -14.07 15.13
N ASP A 5 16.73 -14.42 14.47
CA ASP A 5 17.24 -13.69 13.29
C ASP A 5 16.16 -13.56 12.20
N ILE A 6 15.29 -14.56 12.12
CA ILE A 6 14.16 -14.65 11.21
C ILE A 6 13.10 -13.60 11.58
N ASP A 7 12.67 -13.48 12.84
CA ASP A 7 11.74 -12.42 13.27
C ASP A 7 12.24 -11.01 12.91
N LEU A 8 13.56 -10.79 12.99
CA LEU A 8 14.18 -9.51 12.60
C LEU A 8 14.04 -9.24 11.08
N VAL A 9 14.04 -10.27 10.24
CA VAL A 9 13.78 -10.13 8.80
C VAL A 9 12.36 -9.60 8.57
N GLY A 10 11.35 -10.22 9.19
CA GLY A 10 9.96 -9.77 9.06
C GLY A 10 9.76 -8.30 9.46
N GLU A 11 10.31 -7.91 10.62
CA GLU A 11 10.26 -6.52 11.09
C GLU A 11 11.02 -5.55 10.17
N THR A 12 12.16 -5.98 9.62
CA THR A 12 12.95 -5.16 8.69
C THR A 12 12.17 -4.90 7.41
N HIS A 13 11.55 -5.93 6.85
CA HIS A 13 10.70 -5.82 5.67
C HIS A 13 9.51 -4.88 5.91
N GLN A 14 8.80 -5.03 7.05
CA GLN A 14 7.69 -4.16 7.41
C GLN A 14 8.14 -2.69 7.54
N LYS A 15 9.26 -2.42 8.22
CA LYS A 15 9.82 -1.05 8.32
C LYS A 15 10.16 -0.45 6.97
N MET A 16 10.74 -1.23 6.06
CA MET A 16 11.05 -0.80 4.70
C MET A 16 9.77 -0.47 3.92
N LEU A 17 8.74 -1.32 4.01
CA LEU A 17 7.43 -1.06 3.39
C LEU A 17 6.83 0.27 3.85
N PHE A 18 6.79 0.53 5.17
CA PHE A 18 6.24 1.77 5.70
C PHE A 18 7.08 3.01 5.38
N THR A 19 8.41 2.86 5.26
CA THR A 19 9.28 3.94 4.76
C THR A 19 8.96 4.30 3.31
N ASP A 20 8.75 3.27 2.47
CA ASP A 20 8.39 3.46 1.07
C ASP A 20 6.96 4.02 0.90
N LEU A 21 6.00 3.56 1.71
CA LEU A 21 4.65 4.13 1.77
C LEU A 21 4.66 5.59 2.18
N ARG A 22 5.46 5.98 3.18
CA ARG A 22 5.59 7.40 3.58
C ARG A 22 6.15 8.25 2.44
N THR A 23 7.17 7.74 1.75
CA THR A 23 7.74 8.41 0.56
C THR A 23 6.71 8.54 -0.57
N LEU A 24 5.89 7.49 -0.79
CA LEU A 24 4.80 7.51 -1.77
C LEU A 24 3.73 8.54 -1.41
N ALA A 25 3.31 8.58 -0.14
CA ALA A 25 2.33 9.54 0.38
C ALA A 25 2.81 10.99 0.20
N GLU A 26 4.06 11.28 0.56
CA GLU A 26 4.65 12.61 0.41
C GLU A 26 4.64 13.06 -1.05
N LYS A 27 5.05 12.18 -1.97
CA LYS A 27 5.02 12.46 -3.40
C LYS A 27 3.61 12.69 -3.93
N LEU A 28 2.65 11.85 -3.53
CA LEU A 28 1.26 11.99 -3.94
C LEU A 28 0.69 13.32 -3.44
N TYR A 29 0.91 13.70 -2.19
CA TYR A 29 0.45 14.97 -1.68
C TYR A 29 1.12 16.18 -2.34
N LYS A 30 2.43 16.12 -2.61
CA LYS A 30 3.12 17.18 -3.37
C LYS A 30 2.55 17.35 -4.78
N ARG A 31 2.10 16.27 -5.41
CA ARG A 31 1.46 16.29 -6.73
C ARG A 31 -0.03 16.63 -6.69
N ASN A 32 -0.69 16.34 -5.57
CA ASN A 32 -2.11 16.54 -5.35
C ASN A 32 -2.32 17.39 -4.08
N PRO A 33 -1.83 18.65 -4.05
CA PRO A 33 -1.80 19.46 -2.83
C PRO A 33 -3.18 19.88 -2.33
N LYS A 34 -4.23 19.61 -3.11
CA LYS A 34 -5.63 19.83 -2.73
C LYS A 34 -6.09 18.79 -1.71
N GLU A 35 -5.52 17.58 -1.75
CA GLU A 35 -6.02 16.41 -1.03
C GLU A 35 -5.75 16.53 0.48
N TRP A 36 -4.50 16.78 0.91
CA TRP A 36 -4.19 16.94 2.33
C TRP A 36 -4.92 18.13 2.98
N LYS A 37 -5.29 19.14 2.19
CA LYS A 37 -6.05 20.30 2.68
C LYS A 37 -7.50 19.94 3.03
N LYS A 38 -8.05 18.86 2.48
CA LYS A 38 -9.39 18.37 2.83
C LYS A 38 -9.44 17.77 4.24
N GLY A 39 -8.30 17.32 4.76
CA GLY A 39 -8.15 16.76 6.11
C GLY A 39 -7.98 17.78 7.23
N ASN A 40 -8.08 19.09 6.94
CA ASN A 40 -7.86 20.18 7.92
C ASN A 40 -6.50 20.12 8.65
N HIS A 41 -5.47 19.55 8.02
CA HIS A 41 -4.12 19.52 8.57
C HIS A 41 -3.46 20.90 8.49
N ALA A 42 -2.69 21.27 9.51
CA ALA A 42 -1.98 22.55 9.56
C ALA A 42 -0.79 22.60 8.58
N SER A 43 -0.21 21.44 8.25
CA SER A 43 0.87 21.30 7.28
C SER A 43 0.81 19.97 6.54
N LEU A 44 1.59 19.86 5.46
CA LEU A 44 1.83 18.58 4.77
C LEU A 44 2.42 17.53 5.71
N GLU A 45 3.33 17.94 6.60
CA GLU A 45 3.96 17.02 7.55
C GLU A 45 2.95 16.48 8.56
N ASP A 46 2.01 17.31 9.02
CA ASP A 46 0.93 16.87 9.91
C ASP A 46 0.00 15.87 9.22
N ALA A 47 -0.31 16.10 7.93
CA ALA A 47 -1.08 15.14 7.14
C ALA A 47 -0.34 13.81 7.00
N LEU A 48 0.96 13.83 6.70
CA LEU A 48 1.79 12.63 6.62
C LEU A 48 1.85 11.89 7.95
N ASN A 49 2.01 12.59 9.07
CA ASN A 49 2.05 11.97 10.39
C ASN A 49 0.71 11.32 10.74
N ALA A 50 -0.41 11.95 10.39
CA ALA A 50 -1.73 11.38 10.62
C ALA A 50 -1.96 10.04 9.87
N LEU A 51 -1.39 9.87 8.67
CA LEU A 51 -1.53 8.62 7.89
C LEU A 51 -0.85 7.40 8.50
N PHE A 52 0.18 7.61 9.33
CA PHE A 52 1.00 6.54 9.88
C PHE A 52 0.93 6.47 11.42
N THR A 53 0.00 7.20 12.03
CA THR A 53 -0.29 7.11 13.47
C THR A 53 -1.36 6.06 13.70
N GLU A 54 -1.17 5.18 14.68
CA GLU A 54 -2.18 4.19 15.07
C GLU A 54 -3.28 4.81 15.98
N PRO A 55 -4.55 4.40 15.82
CA PRO A 55 -5.05 3.52 14.76
C PRO A 55 -4.96 4.19 13.38
N TYR A 56 -4.60 3.41 12.35
CA TYR A 56 -4.51 3.93 10.99
C TYR A 56 -5.86 4.53 10.56
N PRO A 57 -5.86 5.58 9.73
CA PRO A 57 -7.11 6.17 9.26
C PRO A 57 -7.99 5.17 8.52
N GLU A 58 -9.30 5.17 8.80
CA GLU A 58 -10.31 4.41 8.04
C GLU A 58 -11.37 5.38 7.48
N PRO A 59 -11.06 6.11 6.40
CA PRO A 59 -12.02 7.02 5.78
C PRO A 59 -13.31 6.30 5.41
N GLU A 60 -14.46 6.87 5.81
CA GLU A 60 -15.78 6.27 5.64
C GLU A 60 -15.90 4.85 6.25
N SER A 61 -15.12 4.54 7.30
CA SER A 61 -15.06 3.20 7.93
C SER A 61 -14.65 2.09 6.95
N LYS A 62 -13.92 2.44 5.88
CA LYS A 62 -13.36 1.48 4.93
C LYS A 62 -11.92 1.15 5.33
N HIS A 63 -11.56 -0.12 5.16
CA HIS A 63 -10.25 -0.69 5.51
C HIS A 63 -9.66 -1.45 4.32
N GLY A 64 -8.33 -1.58 4.28
CA GLY A 64 -7.63 -2.37 3.27
C GLY A 64 -8.02 -2.02 1.84
N THR A 65 -8.36 -3.02 1.04
CA THR A 65 -8.64 -2.83 -0.39
C THR A 65 -9.92 -2.03 -0.66
N ASP A 66 -10.88 -1.98 0.26
CA ASP A 66 -12.06 -1.10 0.14
C ASP A 66 -11.69 0.37 0.29
N CYS A 67 -10.74 0.66 1.18
CA CYS A 67 -10.20 2.00 1.34
C CYS A 67 -9.38 2.43 0.10
N ILE A 68 -8.66 1.50 -0.54
CA ILE A 68 -8.01 1.77 -1.83
C ILE A 68 -9.05 2.09 -2.91
N ARG A 69 -10.15 1.33 -2.98
CA ARG A 69 -11.25 1.57 -3.94
C ARG A 69 -11.88 2.94 -3.76
N LEU A 70 -12.10 3.36 -2.51
CA LEU A 70 -12.69 4.66 -2.15
C LEU A 70 -11.97 5.84 -2.82
N ALA A 71 -10.62 5.78 -2.90
CA ALA A 71 -9.81 6.83 -3.54
C ALA A 71 -10.16 7.08 -5.02
N PHE A 72 -10.85 6.14 -5.68
CA PHE A 72 -11.22 6.20 -7.10
C PHE A 72 -12.74 6.19 -7.33
N GLU A 73 -13.55 6.35 -6.28
CA GLU A 73 -15.00 6.53 -6.41
C GLU A 73 -15.32 7.98 -6.78
N GLU A 74 -16.16 8.21 -7.78
CA GLU A 74 -16.52 9.57 -8.25
C GLU A 74 -17.21 10.38 -7.14
N SER A 75 -18.06 9.73 -6.35
CA SER A 75 -18.77 10.36 -5.23
C SER A 75 -17.87 10.77 -4.07
N TYR A 76 -16.67 10.20 -3.94
CA TYR A 76 -15.81 10.43 -2.79
C TYR A 76 -15.23 11.84 -2.80
N GLN A 77 -15.54 12.63 -1.77
CA GLN A 77 -15.09 14.02 -1.64
C GLN A 77 -13.95 14.20 -0.63
N GLY A 78 -13.58 13.13 0.10
CA GLY A 78 -12.50 13.18 1.09
C GLY A 78 -11.11 13.25 0.47
N ASP A 79 -10.10 13.14 1.33
CA ASP A 79 -8.69 13.07 0.94
C ASP A 79 -8.41 11.72 0.26
N ARG A 80 -8.29 11.75 -1.07
CA ARG A 80 -8.03 10.56 -1.90
C ARG A 80 -6.63 9.99 -1.68
N VAL A 81 -5.65 10.82 -1.32
CA VAL A 81 -4.31 10.33 -0.98
C VAL A 81 -4.36 9.61 0.36
N ALA A 82 -5.08 10.15 1.34
CA ALA A 82 -5.29 9.49 2.62
C ALA A 82 -6.00 8.14 2.44
N ALA A 83 -7.09 8.09 1.69
CA ALA A 83 -7.79 6.83 1.39
C ALA A 83 -6.87 5.80 0.69
N PHE A 84 -6.11 6.23 -0.30
CA PHE A 84 -5.21 5.34 -1.03
C PHE A 84 -4.08 4.78 -0.16
N ILE A 85 -3.40 5.66 0.60
CA ILE A 85 -2.27 5.28 1.45
C ILE A 85 -2.74 4.48 2.67
N ALA A 86 -3.82 4.90 3.32
CA ALA A 86 -4.38 4.16 4.45
C ALA A 86 -4.83 2.77 4.03
N GLY A 87 -5.46 2.63 2.86
CA GLY A 87 -5.84 1.33 2.30
C GLY A 87 -4.65 0.43 2.00
N LEU A 88 -3.55 0.97 1.47
CA LEU A 88 -2.32 0.21 1.28
C LEU A 88 -1.69 -0.20 2.62
N SER A 89 -1.57 0.73 3.57
CA SER A 89 -1.00 0.49 4.90
C SER A 89 -1.76 -0.62 5.62
N THR A 90 -3.08 -0.50 5.69
CA THR A 90 -3.95 -1.46 6.39
C THR A 90 -3.99 -2.83 5.70
N MET A 91 -4.07 -2.87 4.37
CA MET A 91 -3.96 -4.12 3.61
C MET A 91 -2.60 -4.81 3.83
N ILE A 92 -1.51 -4.05 3.87
CA ILE A 92 -0.19 -4.59 4.20
C ILE A 92 -0.22 -5.13 5.63
N MET A 93 -0.74 -4.39 6.62
CA MET A 93 -0.82 -4.90 7.99
C MET A 93 -1.67 -6.17 8.13
N ASP A 94 -2.77 -6.28 7.38
CA ASP A 94 -3.60 -7.48 7.33
C ASP A 94 -2.79 -8.69 6.83
N SER A 95 -1.91 -8.53 5.83
CA SER A 95 -1.04 -9.62 5.37
C SER A 95 -0.03 -10.08 6.43
N TYR A 96 0.28 -9.23 7.41
CA TYR A 96 1.08 -9.56 8.59
C TYR A 96 0.22 -10.06 9.77
N GLY A 97 -1.09 -10.24 9.57
CA GLY A 97 -2.04 -10.66 10.60
C GLY A 97 -2.27 -9.60 11.69
N ASN A 98 -2.15 -8.32 11.35
CA ASN A 98 -2.28 -7.16 12.25
C ASN A 98 -1.33 -7.20 13.46
N LYS A 99 -0.13 -7.76 13.26
CA LYS A 99 0.90 -7.85 14.31
C LYS A 99 2.02 -6.84 14.06
N HIS A 100 2.36 -6.10 15.11
CA HIS A 100 3.38 -5.05 15.07
C HIS A 100 4.75 -5.50 15.63
N SER A 101 4.83 -6.55 16.48
CA SER A 101 6.09 -7.25 16.85
C SER A 101 5.91 -8.47 17.77
N TYR A 102 6.97 -9.30 17.79
CA TYR A 102 7.24 -10.56 18.53
C TYR A 102 6.45 -11.78 18.03
N TYR A 103 7.18 -12.78 17.48
CA TYR A 103 6.70 -14.06 16.93
C TYR A 103 6.07 -13.97 15.54
N ILE A 104 6.75 -13.29 14.61
CA ILE A 104 6.18 -12.88 13.33
C ILE A 104 6.18 -14.05 12.35
N LEU A 105 7.32 -14.66 12.04
CA LEU A 105 7.40 -15.48 10.83
C LEU A 105 6.75 -16.86 10.92
N ASP A 106 6.82 -17.55 12.06
CA ASP A 106 6.14 -18.85 12.22
C ASP A 106 4.60 -18.73 12.15
N ARG A 107 4.07 -17.51 12.22
CA ARG A 107 2.64 -17.20 12.14
C ARG A 107 2.25 -16.41 10.89
N LEU A 108 3.21 -15.96 10.08
CA LEU A 108 2.89 -15.34 8.80
C LEU A 108 2.41 -16.40 7.83
N ASP A 109 1.46 -16.01 7.00
CA ASP A 109 1.03 -16.83 5.87
C ASP A 109 1.69 -16.30 4.60
N ALA A 110 2.54 -17.13 4.00
CA ALA A 110 3.20 -16.80 2.74
C ALA A 110 2.21 -16.42 1.63
N GLN A 111 1.01 -17.03 1.63
CA GLN A 111 0.01 -16.74 0.61
C GLN A 111 -0.57 -15.33 0.76
N THR A 112 -0.80 -14.85 1.98
CA THR A 112 -1.39 -13.52 2.20
C THR A 112 -0.37 -12.42 1.90
N LEU A 113 0.91 -12.64 2.22
CA LEU A 113 2.01 -11.77 1.80
C LEU A 113 2.11 -11.70 0.26
N TYR A 114 2.09 -12.84 -0.41
CA TYR A 114 2.07 -12.89 -1.88
C TYR A 114 0.83 -12.19 -2.48
N ASN A 115 -0.35 -12.43 -1.93
CA ASN A 115 -1.59 -11.79 -2.38
C ASN A 115 -1.52 -10.26 -2.20
N SER A 116 -0.89 -9.79 -1.12
CA SER A 116 -0.69 -8.36 -0.89
C SER A 116 0.21 -7.73 -1.96
N ALA A 117 1.26 -8.42 -2.41
CA ALA A 117 2.12 -7.96 -3.51
C ALA A 117 1.31 -7.78 -4.80
N ARG A 118 0.47 -8.77 -5.13
CA ARG A 118 -0.45 -8.73 -6.29
C ARG A 118 -1.52 -7.63 -6.14
N ASN A 119 -1.97 -7.34 -4.93
CA ASN A 119 -2.89 -6.23 -4.67
C ASN A 119 -2.21 -4.86 -4.80
N ILE A 120 -0.92 -4.74 -4.47
CA ILE A 120 -0.13 -3.53 -4.72
C ILE A 120 -0.02 -3.26 -6.23
N GLU A 121 0.14 -4.30 -7.05
CA GLU A 121 0.09 -4.17 -8.53
C GLU A 121 -1.25 -3.63 -9.02
N VAL A 122 -2.36 -4.14 -8.47
CA VAL A 122 -3.71 -3.63 -8.78
C VAL A 122 -3.84 -2.16 -8.37
N ALA A 123 -3.41 -1.79 -7.17
CA ALA A 123 -3.44 -0.41 -6.69
C ALA A 123 -2.60 0.53 -7.57
N ALA A 124 -1.41 0.09 -7.99
CA ALA A 124 -0.53 0.84 -8.89
C ALA A 124 -1.18 1.06 -10.28
N TRP A 125 -1.89 0.05 -10.80
CA TRP A 125 -2.66 0.20 -12.03
C TRP A 125 -3.85 1.13 -11.86
N MET A 126 -4.62 1.01 -10.78
CA MET A 126 -5.75 1.92 -10.51
C MET A 126 -5.27 3.37 -10.49
N LEU A 127 -4.17 3.64 -9.78
CA LEU A 127 -3.55 4.97 -9.70
C LEU A 127 -3.16 5.55 -11.05
N ARG A 128 -2.73 4.70 -12.00
CA ARG A 128 -2.31 5.12 -13.35
C ARG A 128 -3.46 5.23 -14.35
N SER A 129 -4.51 4.44 -14.18
CA SER A 129 -5.52 4.22 -15.23
C SER A 129 -6.92 4.75 -14.91
N LYS A 130 -7.25 4.98 -13.64
CA LYS A 130 -8.59 5.46 -13.26
C LYS A 130 -8.71 6.96 -13.50
N LEU A 131 -9.70 7.32 -14.30
CA LEU A 131 -10.04 8.68 -14.67
C LEU A 131 -11.42 9.06 -14.13
N ASP A 132 -11.60 10.34 -13.81
CA ASP A 132 -12.87 10.96 -13.47
C ASP A 132 -13.77 11.12 -14.70
N ALA A 133 -15.00 11.58 -14.49
CA ALA A 133 -15.96 11.86 -15.57
C ALA A 133 -15.46 12.88 -16.63
N LYS A 134 -14.40 13.64 -16.34
CA LYS A 134 -13.76 14.62 -17.24
C LYS A 134 -12.51 14.06 -17.94
N GLY A 135 -12.21 12.77 -17.76
CA GLY A 135 -11.04 12.12 -18.34
C GLY A 135 -9.72 12.50 -17.67
N GLN A 136 -9.74 13.06 -16.46
CA GLN A 136 -8.55 13.40 -15.67
C GLN A 136 -8.29 12.31 -14.63
N PRO A 137 -7.02 11.98 -14.31
CA PRO A 137 -6.74 10.99 -13.28
C PRO A 137 -7.18 11.51 -11.90
N TYR A 138 -7.80 10.64 -11.10
CA TYR A 138 -8.23 10.96 -9.73
C TYR A 138 -7.07 11.43 -8.84
N LEU A 139 -5.88 10.85 -9.05
CA LEU A 139 -4.64 11.21 -8.39
C LEU A 139 -3.52 11.30 -9.44
N GLN A 140 -2.86 12.45 -9.49
CA GLN A 140 -1.73 12.68 -10.39
C GLN A 140 -0.51 11.92 -9.88
N SER A 141 -0.04 10.96 -10.68
CA SER A 141 1.05 10.03 -10.36
C SER A 141 2.16 9.98 -11.42
N SER A 142 2.14 10.88 -12.39
CA SER A 142 3.19 11.04 -13.40
C SER A 142 3.39 12.51 -13.76
N THR A 143 4.48 12.84 -14.45
CA THR A 143 4.71 14.17 -15.02
C THR A 143 4.12 14.24 -16.43
N GLN A 144 3.32 15.27 -16.71
CA GLN A 144 3.05 15.66 -18.09
C GLN A 144 4.29 16.37 -18.64
N GLY A 145 4.94 15.79 -19.66
CA GLY A 145 6.17 16.32 -20.27
C GLY A 145 6.94 15.26 -21.08
N SER A 146 8.01 15.67 -21.77
CA SER A 146 8.86 14.78 -22.58
C SER A 146 9.72 13.82 -21.75
N GLU A 147 9.88 14.06 -20.45
CA GLU A 147 10.57 13.16 -19.53
C GLU A 147 9.58 12.31 -18.75
N VAL A 148 9.68 10.99 -18.94
CA VAL A 148 8.89 10.00 -18.20
C VAL A 148 9.42 9.90 -16.76
N ASN A 149 8.69 10.47 -15.80
CA ASN A 149 9.03 10.35 -14.38
C ASN A 149 8.60 8.99 -13.83
N LEU A 150 9.53 8.03 -13.84
CA LEU A 150 9.33 6.66 -13.34
C LEU A 150 9.43 6.52 -11.80
N SER A 151 9.32 7.63 -11.07
CA SER A 151 9.65 7.62 -9.64
C SER A 151 8.53 7.05 -8.76
N PHE A 152 7.31 6.95 -9.27
CA PHE A 152 6.20 6.24 -8.61
C PHE A 152 6.29 4.74 -8.89
N GLU A 153 6.56 4.36 -10.14
CA GLU A 153 6.75 2.99 -10.59
C GLU A 153 7.89 2.32 -9.83
N ARG A 154 8.99 3.04 -9.58
CA ARG A 154 10.08 2.55 -8.72
C ARG A 154 9.64 2.30 -7.28
N LEU A 155 8.78 3.15 -6.71
CA LEU A 155 8.26 2.96 -5.35
C LEU A 155 7.36 1.73 -5.28
N PHE A 156 6.41 1.58 -6.21
CA PHE A 156 5.59 0.37 -6.29
C PHE A 156 6.43 -0.88 -6.52
N GLY A 157 7.44 -0.82 -7.39
CA GLY A 157 8.37 -1.93 -7.60
C GLY A 157 9.09 -2.36 -6.33
N ARG A 158 9.53 -1.41 -5.48
CA ARG A 158 10.11 -1.75 -4.17
C ARG A 158 9.10 -2.37 -3.22
N LEU A 159 7.88 -1.83 -3.14
CA LEU A 159 6.82 -2.37 -2.29
C LEU A 159 6.46 -3.82 -2.69
N ILE A 160 6.28 -4.07 -4.00
CA ILE A 160 5.98 -5.40 -4.55
C ILE A 160 7.13 -6.36 -4.28
N ALA A 161 8.37 -5.98 -4.62
CA ALA A 161 9.55 -6.82 -4.42
C ALA A 161 9.77 -7.16 -2.94
N ASN A 162 9.51 -6.22 -2.03
CA ASN A 162 9.61 -6.44 -0.59
C ASN A 162 8.59 -7.49 -0.13
N GLN A 163 7.32 -7.37 -0.54
CA GLN A 163 6.27 -8.34 -0.20
C GLN A 163 6.51 -9.73 -0.83
N ASP A 164 6.93 -9.79 -2.09
CA ASP A 164 7.27 -11.07 -2.74
C ASP A 164 8.45 -11.76 -2.05
N THR A 165 9.47 -10.99 -1.64
CA THR A 165 10.65 -11.53 -0.93
C THR A 165 10.25 -12.12 0.42
N ILE A 166 9.48 -11.38 1.24
CA ILE A 166 9.07 -11.90 2.55
C ILE A 166 8.08 -13.07 2.41
N ALA A 167 7.25 -13.10 1.37
CA ALA A 167 6.41 -14.25 1.05
C ALA A 167 7.26 -15.49 0.77
N GLN A 168 8.29 -15.38 -0.07
CA GLN A 168 9.19 -16.49 -0.39
C GLN A 168 9.97 -16.97 0.84
N VAL A 169 10.53 -16.05 1.62
CA VAL A 169 11.24 -16.38 2.88
C VAL A 169 10.31 -17.13 3.84
N THR A 170 9.05 -16.70 3.96
CA THR A 170 8.04 -17.35 4.80
C THR A 170 7.67 -18.73 4.26
N ALA A 171 7.52 -18.88 2.94
CA ALA A 171 7.20 -20.14 2.28
C ALA A 171 8.31 -21.18 2.51
N ASP A 172 9.57 -20.79 2.28
CA ASP A 172 10.74 -21.64 2.50
C ASP A 172 10.86 -22.05 3.96
N ARG A 173 10.62 -21.11 4.89
CA ARG A 173 10.66 -21.39 6.33
C ARG A 173 9.57 -22.37 6.77
N THR A 174 8.35 -22.20 6.25
CA THR A 174 7.17 -22.99 6.64
C THR A 174 6.96 -24.24 5.77
N HIS A 175 7.85 -24.48 4.79
CA HIS A 175 7.74 -25.55 3.79
C HIS A 175 6.39 -25.54 3.06
N ARG A 176 5.85 -24.34 2.79
CA ARG A 176 4.59 -24.14 2.07
C ARG A 176 4.84 -23.74 0.62
N ILE A 177 3.92 -24.13 -0.25
CA ILE A 177 3.93 -23.71 -1.66
C ILE A 177 3.03 -22.48 -1.81
N ILE A 178 3.56 -21.42 -2.43
CA ILE A 178 2.77 -20.25 -2.83
C ILE A 178 2.02 -20.58 -4.11
N LYS A 179 0.69 -20.43 -4.09
CA LYS A 179 -0.13 -20.57 -5.31
C LYS A 179 -0.05 -19.27 -6.09
N THR A 180 0.51 -19.34 -7.29
CA THR A 180 0.56 -18.20 -8.21
C THR A 180 -0.83 -17.86 -8.70
N THR A 181 -1.20 -16.59 -8.60
CA THR A 181 -2.47 -16.08 -9.11
C THR A 181 -2.24 -15.42 -10.46
N LEU A 182 -2.83 -15.97 -11.53
CA LEU A 182 -2.81 -15.36 -12.86
C LEU A 182 -3.84 -14.22 -12.91
N GLN A 183 -3.38 -12.97 -12.84
CA GLN A 183 -4.23 -11.79 -13.05
C GLN A 183 -4.42 -11.51 -14.56
N THR A 184 -5.20 -12.33 -15.27
CA THR A 184 -5.23 -12.24 -16.75
C THR A 184 -6.39 -11.46 -17.35
N VAL A 185 -7.42 -11.01 -16.59
CA VAL A 185 -8.57 -10.30 -17.22
C VAL A 185 -9.21 -9.19 -16.38
N MET A 186 -9.15 -9.20 -15.04
CA MET A 186 -9.97 -8.27 -14.22
C MET A 186 -9.23 -7.33 -13.25
N MET A 187 -7.89 -7.33 -13.17
CA MET A 187 -7.10 -6.47 -12.26
C MET A 187 -7.82 -6.22 -10.91
N ALA A 188 -8.30 -7.31 -10.29
CA ALA A 188 -9.16 -7.27 -9.13
C ALA A 188 -8.34 -7.60 -7.87
N PHE A 189 -8.73 -7.02 -6.75
CA PHE A 189 -8.12 -7.33 -5.47
C PHE A 189 -8.41 -8.78 -5.06
N ILE A 190 -7.39 -9.42 -4.52
CA ILE A 190 -7.40 -10.79 -4.03
C ILE A 190 -7.60 -10.74 -2.50
N PRO A 191 -8.40 -11.64 -1.92
CA PRO A 191 -8.52 -11.76 -0.47
C PRO A 191 -7.17 -12.01 0.22
N LEU A 192 -7.01 -11.43 1.40
CA LEU A 192 -5.93 -11.72 2.35
C LEU A 192 -6.44 -12.66 3.43
#